data_AF-N8VJ69-F1
#
_entry.id   AF-N8VJ69-F1
#
_cell.length_a   1.000
_cell.length_b   1.000
_cell.length_c   1.000
_cell.angle_alpha   90.00
_cell.angle_beta   90.00
_cell.angle_gamma   90.00
#
_symmetry.space_group_name_H-M   'P 1'
#
loop_
_entity.id
_entity.type
_entity.pdbx_description
1 polymer ?
#
loop_
_entity_poly.entity_id
_entity_poly.type
_entity_poly.pdbx_seq_one_letter_code
_entity_poly.pdbx_strand_id
1 'polypeptide(L)'
;MDFQINGYQLIENCDEAIYAAKTKEDVYQYYIENYGETETSKEQFLNGLFVYDLSSKDVHKIRDFINDDTGEDYISSYYQHYKDAAIKDTGCQPVLFMSI
;
A
#
# COMPACT_ATOMS: atom_id res chain seq x y z
N MET A 1 -17.54 -12.06 4.87
CA MET A 1 -17.49 -10.73 4.22
C MET A 1 -16.34 -10.77 3.25
N ASP A 2 -16.56 -10.36 2.01
CA ASP A 2 -15.45 -10.18 1.07
C ASP A 2 -14.88 -8.78 1.31
N PHE A 3 -13.65 -8.71 1.82
CA PHE A 3 -12.97 -7.45 2.10
C PHE A 3 -12.22 -6.92 0.88
N GLN A 4 -12.06 -7.77 -0.15
CA GLN A 4 -11.37 -7.42 -1.38
C GLN A 4 -12.27 -6.55 -2.26
N ILE A 5 -11.72 -5.49 -2.83
CA ILE A 5 -12.43 -4.58 -3.74
C ILE A 5 -11.71 -4.59 -5.07
N ASN A 6 -12.42 -4.86 -6.16
CA ASN A 6 -11.90 -4.85 -7.54
C ASN A 6 -10.63 -5.70 -7.76
N GLY A 7 -10.43 -6.74 -6.95
CA GLY A 7 -9.24 -7.61 -7.00
C GLY A 7 -7.97 -7.00 -6.38
N TYR A 8 -8.05 -5.85 -5.71
CA TYR A 8 -6.88 -5.22 -5.09
C TYR A 8 -6.48 -5.91 -3.79
N GLN A 9 -5.20 -5.85 -3.49
CA GLN A 9 -4.56 -6.24 -2.25
C GLN A 9 -3.96 -4.99 -1.59
N LEU A 10 -3.69 -5.08 -0.29
CA LEU A 10 -2.90 -4.11 0.43
C LEU A 10 -1.49 -4.68 0.59
N ILE A 11 -0.51 -4.04 -0.05
CA ILE A 11 0.85 -4.54 -0.18
C ILE A 11 1.82 -3.51 0.39
N GLU A 12 2.69 -3.93 1.29
CA GLU A 12 3.70 -3.07 1.91
C GLU A 12 5.08 -3.37 1.37
N ASN A 13 5.78 -2.30 1.05
CA ASN A 13 7.23 -2.26 0.96
C ASN A 13 7.75 -1.65 2.27
N CYS A 14 8.33 -2.48 3.15
CA CYS A 14 8.76 -2.13 4.51
C CYS A 14 9.66 -0.88 4.61
N ASP A 15 10.34 -0.52 3.52
CA ASP A 15 11.29 0.59 3.50
C ASP A 15 10.66 1.91 3.02
N GLU A 16 9.45 1.90 2.46
CA GLU A 16 8.89 3.09 1.79
C GLU A 16 7.42 3.34 2.06
N ALA A 17 6.55 2.40 1.70
CA ALA A 17 5.13 2.70 1.54
C ALA A 17 4.25 1.46 1.55
N ILE A 18 2.97 1.71 1.80
CA ILE A 18 1.89 0.76 1.64
C ILE A 18 1.11 1.14 0.38
N TYR A 19 0.84 0.16 -0.48
CA TYR A 19 0.20 0.30 -1.79
C TYR A 19 -1.13 -0.45 -1.84
N ALA A 20 -2.07 0.11 -2.61
CA ALA A 20 -3.20 -0.65 -3.14
C ALA A 20 -2.85 -1.10 -4.56
N ALA A 21 -2.74 -2.41 -4.78
CA ALA A 21 -2.36 -2.99 -6.07
C ALA A 21 -3.00 -4.36 -6.29
N LYS A 22 -3.18 -4.82 -7.53
CA LYS A 22 -3.77 -6.15 -7.80
C LYS A 22 -2.75 -7.27 -7.63
N THR A 23 -1.47 -6.97 -7.85
CA THR A 23 -0.35 -7.91 -7.73
C THR A 23 0.89 -7.22 -7.18
N LYS A 24 1.86 -8.02 -6.71
CA LYS A 24 3.19 -7.53 -6.33
C LYS A 24 3.96 -6.97 -7.53
N GLU A 25 3.72 -7.54 -8.72
CA GLU A 25 4.28 -7.08 -9.98
C GLU A 25 3.84 -5.66 -10.34
N ASP A 26 2.58 -5.31 -10.05
CA ASP A 26 2.09 -3.94 -10.24
C ASP A 26 2.83 -2.94 -9.33
N VAL A 27 3.17 -3.34 -8.10
CA VAL A 27 3.97 -2.53 -7.17
C VAL A 27 5.38 -2.33 -7.70
N TYR A 28 6.03 -3.40 -8.17
CA TYR A 28 7.35 -3.30 -8.78
C TYR A 28 7.34 -2.41 -10.03
N GLN A 29 6.35 -2.55 -10.91
CA GLN A 29 6.23 -1.73 -12.11
C GLN A 29 6.04 -0.24 -11.75
N TYR A 30 5.15 0.05 -10.79
CA TYR A 30 4.96 1.40 -10.27
C TYR A 30 6.26 1.97 -9.70
N TYR A 31 7.00 1.16 -8.93
CA TYR A 31 8.27 1.57 -8.34
C TYR A 31 9.27 1.99 -9.44
N ILE A 32 9.48 1.12 -10.43
CA ILE A 32 10.42 1.38 -11.54
C ILE A 32 10.03 2.66 -12.31
N GLU A 33 8.74 2.88 -12.54
CA GLU A 33 8.25 4.05 -13.28
C GLU A 33 8.43 5.38 -12.53
N ASN A 34 8.41 5.36 -11.19
CA ASN A 34 8.43 6.58 -10.38
C ASN A 34 9.80 6.85 -9.71
N TYR A 35 10.55 5.80 -9.36
CA TYR A 35 11.80 5.90 -8.60
C TYR A 35 13.03 5.37 -9.36
N GLY A 36 12.83 4.65 -10.46
CA GLY A 36 13.92 4.07 -11.26
C GLY A 36 14.31 2.65 -10.82
N GLU A 37 15.51 2.21 -11.17
CA GLU A 37 15.96 0.84 -10.90
C GLU A 37 16.10 0.54 -9.39
N THR A 38 15.74 -0.68 -9.00
CA THR A 38 15.95 -1.18 -7.63
C THR A 38 17.40 -1.57 -7.41
N GLU A 39 17.95 -1.35 -6.21
CA GLU A 39 19.29 -1.84 -5.84
C GLU A 39 19.38 -3.37 -5.78
N THR A 40 18.24 -4.02 -5.59
CA THR A 40 18.10 -5.48 -5.53
C THR A 40 17.52 -6.05 -6.82
N SER A 41 17.60 -7.37 -7.00
CA SER A 41 16.92 -8.02 -8.13
C SER A 41 15.41 -7.90 -8.01
N LYS A 42 14.69 -7.95 -9.15
CA LYS A 42 13.22 -7.99 -9.17
C LYS A 42 12.65 -9.07 -8.23
N GLU A 43 13.24 -10.26 -8.22
CA GLU A 43 12.78 -11.35 -7.36
C GLU A 43 12.97 -11.03 -5.87
N GLN A 44 14.11 -10.44 -5.50
CA GLN A 44 14.36 -10.01 -4.13
C GLN A 44 13.37 -8.92 -3.70
N PHE A 45 13.12 -7.93 -4.57
CA PHE A 45 12.12 -6.89 -4.32
C PHE A 45 10.73 -7.50 -4.08
N LEU A 46 10.24 -8.34 -5.01
CA LEU A 46 8.92 -8.96 -4.90
C LEU A 46 8.79 -9.86 -3.66
N ASN A 47 9.86 -10.58 -3.29
CA ASN A 47 9.89 -11.40 -2.08
C ASN A 47 9.89 -10.55 -0.79
N GLY A 48 10.46 -9.34 -0.84
CA GLY A 48 10.44 -8.38 0.26
C GLY A 48 9.06 -7.77 0.52
N LEU A 49 8.19 -7.71 -0.49
CA LEU A 49 6.84 -7.16 -0.32
C LEU A 49 5.99 -8.02 0.63
N PHE A 50 5.32 -7.37 1.57
CA PHE A 50 4.37 -8.01 2.47
C PHE A 50 2.93 -7.78 1.99
N VAL A 51 2.09 -8.82 2.01
CA VAL A 51 0.67 -8.70 1.65
C VAL A 51 -0.17 -8.87 2.90
N TYR A 52 -0.92 -7.82 3.23
CA TYR A 52 -1.79 -7.83 4.41
C TYR A 52 -3.01 -8.75 4.22
N ASP A 53 -3.37 -9.46 5.28
CA ASP A 53 -4.70 -10.07 5.41
C ASP A 53 -5.74 -8.97 5.69
N LEU A 54 -6.56 -8.66 4.69
CA LEU A 54 -7.61 -7.64 4.77
C LEU A 54 -8.70 -7.96 5.80
N SER A 55 -8.79 -9.20 6.28
CA SER A 55 -9.73 -9.60 7.34
C SER A 55 -9.13 -9.44 8.75
N SER A 56 -7.82 -9.18 8.84
CA SER A 56 -7.11 -9.09 10.13
C SER A 56 -7.54 -7.85 10.92
N LYS A 57 -7.60 -7.99 12.25
CA LYS A 57 -7.94 -6.86 13.15
C LYS A 57 -6.95 -5.71 13.02
N ASP A 58 -5.69 -6.01 12.68
CA ASP A 58 -4.63 -5.00 12.58
C ASP A 58 -4.83 -4.05 11.40
N VAL A 59 -5.37 -4.53 10.27
CA VAL A 59 -5.67 -3.69 9.09
C VAL A 59 -6.85 -2.75 9.35
N HIS A 60 -7.79 -3.15 10.22
CA HIS A 60 -8.96 -2.36 10.61
C HIS A 60 -8.74 -1.52 11.86
N LYS A 61 -7.58 -1.63 12.51
CA LYS A 61 -7.26 -0.87 13.72
C LYS A 61 -7.20 0.62 13.38
N ILE A 62 -7.95 1.41 14.16
CA ILE A 62 -7.91 2.86 14.08
C ILE A 62 -6.59 3.37 14.66
N ARG A 63 -5.94 4.27 13.94
CA ARG A 63 -4.64 4.88 14.27
C ARG A 63 -4.65 6.37 13.94
N ASP A 64 -3.80 7.11 14.62
CA ASP A 64 -3.44 8.48 14.26
C ASP A 64 -2.38 8.45 13.16
N PHE A 65 -2.58 9.28 12.14
CA PHE A 65 -1.70 9.46 11.00
C PHE A 65 -1.40 10.94 10.83
N ILE A 66 -0.26 11.23 10.21
CA ILE A 66 0.12 12.59 9.80
C ILE A 66 0.07 12.61 8.28
N ASN A 67 -0.56 13.63 7.71
CA ASN A 67 -0.56 13.82 6.26
C ASN A 67 0.77 14.49 5.86
N ASP A 68 1.59 13.81 5.05
CA ASP A 68 2.93 14.32 4.69
C ASP A 68 2.90 15.65 3.92
N ASP A 69 1.82 15.96 3.19
CA ASP A 69 1.71 17.21 2.41
C ASP A 69 1.33 18.42 3.27
N THR A 70 0.48 18.21 4.28
CA THR A 70 -0.14 19.28 5.09
C THR A 70 0.38 19.34 6.52
N GLY A 71 1.00 18.26 7.00
CA GLY A 71 1.39 18.07 8.40
C GLY A 71 0.21 17.92 9.36
N GLU A 72 -1.01 17.77 8.87
CA GLU A 72 -2.21 17.65 9.70
C GLU A 72 -2.40 16.22 10.21
N ASP A 73 -2.70 16.10 11.50
CA ASP A 73 -3.09 14.85 12.14
C ASP A 73 -4.49 14.43 11.68
N TYR A 74 -4.69 13.15 11.40
CA TYR A 74 -5.99 12.58 11.10
C TYR A 74 -6.10 11.13 11.58
N ILE A 75 -7.34 10.68 11.81
CA ILE A 75 -7.63 9.35 12.35
C ILE A 75 -8.20 8.46 11.24
N SER A 76 -7.58 7.30 11.00
CA SER A 76 -7.99 6.37 9.95
C SER A 76 -7.59 4.93 10.27
N SER A 77 -7.69 4.01 9.30
CA SER A 77 -7.14 2.65 9.34
C SER A 77 -6.54 2.29 7.98
N TYR A 78 -5.64 1.31 7.94
CA TYR A 78 -5.10 0.80 6.68
C TYR A 78 -6.20 0.34 5.72
N TYR A 79 -7.26 -0.30 6.25
CA TYR A 79 -8.40 -0.72 5.45
C TYR A 79 -9.12 0.46 4.78
N GLN A 80 -9.26 1.59 5.47
CA GLN A 80 -9.96 2.74 4.93
C GLN A 80 -9.16 3.38 3.78
N HIS A 81 -7.85 3.54 3.95
CA HIS A 81 -6.94 3.98 2.88
C HIS A 81 -6.94 3.05 1.66
N TYR A 82 -6.85 1.73 1.91
CA TYR A 82 -7.00 0.69 0.90
C TYR A 82 -8.31 0.84 0.13
N LYS A 83 -9.43 0.97 0.86
CA LYS A 83 -10.77 1.02 0.29
C LYS A 83 -10.95 2.24 -0.61
N ASP A 84 -10.50 3.40 -0.16
CA ASP A 84 -10.62 4.65 -0.92
C ASP A 84 -9.80 4.63 -2.21
N ALA A 85 -8.67 3.90 -2.24
CA ALA A 85 -7.90 3.66 -3.45
C ALA A 85 -8.53 2.58 -4.35
N ALA A 86 -8.87 1.42 -3.80
CA ALA A 86 -9.36 0.27 -4.55
C ALA A 86 -10.70 0.53 -5.26
N ILE A 87 -11.59 1.34 -4.66
CA ILE A 87 -12.87 1.74 -5.27
C ILE A 87 -12.66 2.55 -6.56
N LYS A 88 -11.56 3.29 -6.67
CA LYS A 88 -11.26 4.11 -7.86
C LYS A 88 -10.80 3.28 -9.07
N ASP A 89 -10.24 2.08 -8.83
CA ASP A 89 -9.70 1.17 -9.84
C ASP A 89 -8.75 1.83 -10.86
N THR A 90 -7.83 2.66 -10.37
CA THR A 90 -6.89 3.43 -11.22
C THR A 90 -5.52 2.78 -11.39
N GLY A 91 -5.35 1.52 -10.98
CA GLY A 91 -4.05 0.83 -10.95
C GLY A 91 -3.33 0.98 -9.61
N CYS A 92 -2.05 0.57 -9.59
CA CYS A 92 -1.22 0.63 -8.39
C CYS A 92 -1.04 2.08 -7.92
N GLN A 93 -1.25 2.32 -6.63
CA GLN A 93 -0.99 3.62 -6.02
C GLN A 93 -0.55 3.46 -4.54
N PRO A 94 0.37 4.31 -4.05
CA PRO A 94 0.66 4.40 -2.63
C PRO A 94 -0.57 4.94 -1.91
N VAL A 95 -0.91 4.34 -0.77
CA VAL A 95 -2.02 4.77 0.08
C VAL A 95 -1.54 5.35 1.41
N LEU A 96 -0.31 5.01 1.80
CA LEU A 96 0.40 5.55 2.96
C LEU A 96 1.90 5.49 2.67
N PHE A 97 2.62 6.57 2.98
CA PHE A 97 4.08 6.56 3.06
C PHE A 97 4.50 6.32 4.50
N MET A 98 5.59 5.57 4.70
CA MET A 98 6.16 5.37 6.02
C MET A 98 7.20 6.47 6.25
N SER A 99 6.90 7.39 7.16
CA SER A 99 7.87 8.37 7.62
C SER A 99 9.00 7.64 8.36
N ILE A 100 10.23 7.77 7.86
CA ILE A 100 11.47 7.28 8.50
C ILE A 100 11.97 8.32 9.51
#